data_AF-A0A1G1H4B6-F1
#
_entry.id   AF-A0A1G1H4B6-F1
#
_cell.length_a   1.000
_cell.length_b   1.000
_cell.length_c   1.000
_cell.angle_alpha   90.00
_cell.angle_beta   90.00
_cell.angle_gamma   90.00
#
_symmetry.space_group_name_H-M   'P 1'
#
loop_
_entity.id
_entity.type
_entity.pdbx_description
1 polymer ?
#
loop_
_entity_poly.entity_id
_entity_poly.type
_entity_poly.pdbx_seq_one_letter_code
_entity_poly.pdbx_strand_id
1 'polypeptide(L)'
;MQFTSIHETILNSMNEAVYVVDRKMRIQYANPAAAELTGYSTDESIGRYCDDIFCEKSSCCEVRCPPRKAMTDITPILHREAVTIHKNGQARQTQISISPYFDGDECVGAVLVLKDITELRVAEDRIKQQNRFLTAVIDALPHPFYVVDASTYELQLANYAAYPGDLPAGKRCYAVSHGRSSPCSGEDDPCLLERVKETGQPVVLEHTHTNQDGTKRNVEVHGYPIFDQTGKIIQIIEYCVDISERKQAAGEREKLIVDLQKALQDVRTLSGLLPICSSCKKIRDDKGYWNILEQYISEHSDAEFSHGLCPDCAKTLYPDYYKKGAARK
;
A
#
# COMPACT_ATOMS: atom_id res chain seq x y z
N MET A 1 -17.49 45.31 47.71
CA MET A 1 -17.05 44.16 46.90
C MET A 1 -16.34 43.21 47.83
N GLN A 2 -17.05 42.18 48.31
CA GLN A 2 -16.47 41.13 49.15
C GLN A 2 -15.63 40.25 48.24
N PHE A 3 -14.33 40.16 48.52
CA PHE A 3 -13.48 39.13 47.96
C PHE A 3 -13.94 37.79 48.57
N THR A 4 -14.64 36.99 47.76
CA THR A 4 -14.71 35.53 47.89
C THR A 4 -13.30 35.00 48.16
N SER A 5 -13.15 33.99 49.02
CA SER A 5 -11.85 33.48 49.44
C SER A 5 -10.96 33.17 48.22
N ILE A 6 -9.65 33.43 48.27
CA ILE A 6 -8.72 33.13 47.16
C ILE A 6 -8.85 31.67 46.70
N HIS A 7 -9.17 30.76 47.62
CA HIS A 7 -9.43 29.35 47.34
C HIS A 7 -10.67 29.11 46.47
N GLU A 8 -11.77 29.85 46.69
CA GLU A 8 -12.97 29.76 45.88
C GLU A 8 -12.72 30.31 44.47
N THR A 9 -11.92 31.38 44.36
CA THR A 9 -11.55 31.94 43.05
C THR A 9 -10.74 30.93 42.23
N ILE A 10 -9.80 30.22 42.88
CA ILE A 10 -9.02 29.16 42.24
C ILE A 10 -9.94 28.04 41.75
N LEU A 11 -10.78 27.48 42.62
CA LEU A 11 -11.66 26.36 42.28
C LEU A 11 -12.69 26.72 41.20
N ASN A 12 -13.19 27.95 41.19
CA ASN A 12 -14.13 28.44 40.18
C ASN A 12 -13.48 28.73 38.83
N SER A 13 -12.16 28.94 38.80
CA SER A 13 -11.40 29.18 37.57
C SER A 13 -10.84 27.90 36.95
N MET A 14 -11.02 26.75 37.61
CA MET A 14 -10.61 25.46 37.08
C MET A 14 -11.54 25.02 35.95
N ASN A 15 -10.96 24.49 34.87
CA ASN A 15 -11.71 23.88 33.76
C ASN A 15 -12.23 22.48 34.10
N GLU A 16 -11.70 21.85 35.14
CA GLU A 16 -12.15 20.54 35.61
C GLU A 16 -13.31 20.72 36.60
N ALA A 17 -14.28 19.81 36.52
CA ALA A 17 -15.42 19.80 37.43
C ALA A 17 -14.96 19.39 38.83
N VAL A 18 -15.24 20.22 39.82
CA VAL A 18 -14.89 19.96 41.21
C VAL A 18 -16.15 19.88 42.05
N TYR A 19 -16.29 18.78 42.78
CA TYR A 19 -17.28 18.59 43.84
C TYR A 19 -16.59 18.30 45.15
N VAL A 20 -17.14 18.81 46.26
CA VAL A 20 -16.74 18.41 47.61
C VAL A 20 -17.93 17.76 48.28
N VAL A 21 -17.73 16.57 48.84
CA VAL A 21 -18.77 15.84 49.57
C VAL A 21 -18.35 15.60 51.01
N ASP A 22 -19.31 15.60 51.92
CA ASP A 22 -19.09 15.21 53.32
C ASP A 22 -19.09 13.68 53.52
N ARG A 23 -18.85 13.21 54.75
CA ARG A 23 -18.87 11.76 55.10
C ARG A 23 -20.24 11.09 54.84
N LYS A 24 -21.32 11.87 54.77
CA LYS A 24 -22.67 11.39 54.45
C LYS A 24 -22.96 11.44 52.94
N MET A 25 -21.96 11.76 52.10
CA MET A 25 -22.06 11.90 50.65
C MET A 25 -22.91 13.11 50.20
N ARG A 26 -23.13 14.10 51.06
CA ARG A 26 -23.81 15.34 50.66
C ARG A 26 -22.82 16.30 50.05
N ILE A 27 -23.20 16.90 48.93
CA ILE A 27 -22.38 17.88 48.23
C ILE A 27 -22.37 19.18 49.04
N GLN A 28 -21.19 19.61 49.45
CA GLN A 28 -20.93 20.86 50.15
C GLN A 28 -20.48 21.97 49.19
N TYR A 29 -19.90 21.59 48.05
CA TYR A 29 -19.39 22.53 47.05
C TYR A 29 -19.46 21.93 45.65
N ALA A 30 -19.73 22.76 44.65
CA ALA A 30 -19.63 22.48 43.23
C ALA A 30 -19.14 23.74 42.50
N ASN A 31 -18.15 23.62 41.61
CA ASN A 31 -17.69 24.75 40.80
C ASN A 31 -18.54 24.90 39.49
N PRO A 32 -18.36 26.00 38.71
CA PRO A 32 -19.06 26.18 37.44
C PRO A 32 -18.82 25.05 36.42
N ALA A 33 -17.58 24.55 36.30
CA ALA A 33 -17.26 23.44 35.40
C ALA A 33 -18.04 22.15 35.74
N ALA A 34 -18.31 21.92 37.03
CA ALA A 34 -19.18 20.83 37.49
C ALA A 34 -20.62 20.98 37.00
N ALA A 35 -21.14 22.21 36.98
CA ALA A 35 -22.47 22.48 36.43
C ALA A 35 -22.52 22.28 34.91
N GLU A 36 -21.47 22.68 34.18
CA GLU A 36 -21.37 22.45 32.73
C GLU A 36 -21.23 20.96 32.37
N LEU A 37 -20.53 20.18 33.21
CA LEU A 37 -20.32 18.75 33.01
C LEU A 37 -21.60 17.94 33.25
N THR A 38 -22.33 18.23 34.33
CA THR A 38 -23.46 17.43 34.80
C THR A 38 -24.82 18.01 34.43
N GLY A 39 -24.90 19.30 34.10
CA GLY A 39 -26.16 20.00 33.80
C GLY A 39 -26.98 20.39 35.04
N TYR A 40 -26.48 20.10 36.24
CA TYR A 40 -27.05 20.59 37.50
C TYR A 40 -26.37 21.89 37.87
N SER A 41 -27.15 22.94 38.15
CA SER A 41 -26.54 24.19 38.65
C SER A 41 -25.81 23.94 39.98
N THR A 42 -24.88 24.81 40.33
CA THR A 42 -24.16 24.74 41.62
C THR A 42 -25.14 24.71 42.79
N ASP A 43 -26.18 25.56 42.73
CA ASP A 43 -27.19 25.69 43.77
C ASP A 43 -28.12 24.46 43.85
N GLU A 44 -28.46 23.85 42.70
CA GLU A 44 -29.20 22.58 42.67
C GLU A 44 -28.36 21.42 43.22
N SER A 45 -27.04 21.49 43.10
CA SER A 45 -26.13 20.43 43.50
C SER A 45 -25.85 20.43 45.01
N ILE A 46 -25.70 21.61 45.61
CA ILE A 46 -25.37 21.75 47.03
C ILE A 46 -26.49 21.18 47.91
N GLY A 47 -26.11 20.39 48.91
CA GLY A 47 -27.02 19.75 49.88
C GLY A 47 -27.65 18.43 49.39
N ARG A 48 -27.61 18.14 48.08
CA ARG A 48 -28.01 16.84 47.52
C ARG A 48 -26.99 15.75 47.83
N TYR A 49 -27.42 14.50 47.71
CA TYR A 49 -26.49 13.38 47.76
C TYR A 49 -25.78 13.25 46.40
N CYS A 50 -24.52 12.86 46.41
CA CYS A 50 -23.75 12.73 45.17
C CYS A 50 -24.33 11.68 44.21
N ASP A 51 -25.04 10.67 44.72
CA ASP A 51 -25.69 9.63 43.93
C ASP A 51 -26.90 10.14 43.14
N ASP A 52 -27.58 11.18 43.61
CA ASP A 52 -28.64 11.89 42.88
C ASP A 52 -28.12 12.55 41.59
N ILE A 53 -26.81 12.84 41.52
CA ILE A 53 -26.17 13.46 40.35
C ILE A 53 -25.42 12.44 39.51
N PHE A 54 -24.57 11.60 40.12
CA PHE A 54 -23.63 10.76 39.37
C PHE A 54 -24.10 9.33 39.16
N CYS A 55 -25.06 8.85 39.94
CA CYS A 55 -25.35 7.42 39.99
C CYS A 55 -26.80 7.07 39.66
N GLU A 56 -27.73 8.02 39.55
CA GLU A 56 -29.17 7.77 39.34
C GLU A 56 -29.71 6.63 40.23
N LYS A 57 -29.21 6.54 41.48
CA LYS A 57 -29.51 5.44 42.42
C LYS A 57 -29.19 4.02 41.89
N SER A 58 -28.26 3.90 40.95
CA SER A 58 -27.65 2.63 40.54
C SER A 58 -26.94 1.95 41.72
N SER A 59 -26.81 0.63 41.62
CA SER A 59 -26.12 -0.24 42.59
C SER A 59 -24.64 0.12 42.83
N CYS A 60 -24.07 1.05 42.05
CA CYS A 60 -22.72 1.58 42.22
C CYS A 60 -22.48 2.14 43.64
N CYS A 61 -23.48 2.78 44.25
CA CYS A 61 -23.37 3.36 45.59
C CYS A 61 -23.66 2.38 46.75
N GLU A 62 -24.27 1.22 46.47
CA GLU A 62 -24.62 0.24 47.49
C GLU A 62 -23.48 -0.73 47.80
N VAL A 63 -22.69 -1.12 46.79
CA VAL A 63 -21.63 -2.15 46.96
C VAL A 63 -20.21 -1.59 46.79
N ARG A 64 -20.01 -0.51 46.01
CA ARG A 64 -18.66 -0.02 45.69
C ARG A 64 -18.57 1.49 45.44
N CYS A 65 -19.13 2.30 46.35
CA CYS A 65 -19.08 3.76 46.30
C CYS A 65 -17.61 4.27 46.35
N PRO A 66 -17.08 4.89 45.28
CA PRO A 66 -15.66 5.24 45.22
C PRO A 66 -15.23 6.31 46.23
N PRO A 67 -15.99 7.41 46.44
CA PRO A 67 -15.69 8.37 47.50
C PRO A 67 -15.71 7.76 48.90
N ARG A 68 -16.68 6.87 49.18
CA ARG A 68 -16.73 6.15 50.46
C ARG A 68 -15.49 5.32 50.68
N LYS A 69 -15.08 4.55 49.67
CA LYS A 69 -13.86 3.75 49.73
C LYS A 69 -12.62 4.63 49.96
N ALA A 70 -12.47 5.72 49.21
CA ALA A 70 -11.32 6.62 49.36
C ALA A 70 -11.22 7.21 50.78
N MET A 71 -12.35 7.56 51.40
CA MET A 71 -12.42 8.04 52.78
C MET A 71 -12.19 6.94 53.82
N THR A 72 -12.74 5.74 53.62
CA THR A 72 -12.55 4.60 54.55
C THR A 72 -11.11 4.10 54.54
N ASP A 73 -10.51 3.98 53.35
CA ASP A 73 -9.14 3.49 53.16
C ASP A 73 -8.10 4.60 53.37
N ILE A 74 -8.53 5.86 53.57
CA ILE A 74 -7.67 7.06 53.66
C ILE A 74 -6.66 7.09 52.49
N THR A 75 -7.14 6.74 51.29
CA THR A 75 -6.29 6.57 50.11
C THR A 75 -6.96 7.24 48.92
N PRO A 76 -6.26 8.14 48.21
CA PRO A 76 -6.83 8.78 47.02
C PRO A 76 -7.02 7.76 45.90
N ILE A 77 -8.10 7.91 45.15
CA ILE A 77 -8.34 7.19 43.89
C ILE A 77 -7.99 8.17 42.77
N LEU A 78 -7.02 7.85 41.92
CA LEU A 78 -6.56 8.74 40.87
C LEU A 78 -6.90 8.18 39.49
N HIS A 79 -7.23 9.07 38.56
CA HIS A 79 -7.36 8.78 37.12
C HIS A 79 -8.33 7.64 36.76
N ARG A 80 -9.38 7.43 37.55
CA ARG A 80 -10.35 6.37 37.27
C ARG A 80 -11.31 6.80 36.18
N GLU A 81 -11.46 5.99 35.14
CA GLU A 81 -12.43 6.25 34.09
C GLU A 81 -13.85 5.84 34.50
N ALA A 82 -14.81 6.67 34.12
CA ALA A 82 -16.23 6.47 34.36
C ALA A 82 -17.06 7.23 33.33
N VAL A 83 -18.32 6.84 33.19
CA VAL A 83 -19.31 7.58 32.40
C VAL A 83 -20.13 8.45 33.33
N THR A 84 -20.14 9.76 33.08
CA THR A 84 -21.00 10.71 33.78
C THR A 84 -22.18 11.05 32.87
N ILE A 85 -23.40 10.94 33.39
CA ILE A 85 -24.62 11.26 32.66
C ILE A 85 -25.01 12.70 33.00
N HIS A 86 -25.08 13.54 31.97
CA HIS A 86 -25.59 14.90 32.09
C HIS A 86 -27.12 14.86 32.30
N LYS A 87 -27.70 15.85 32.98
CA LYS A 87 -29.13 15.96 33.34
C LYS A 87 -30.11 15.83 32.17
N ASN A 88 -29.65 16.08 30.94
CA ASN A 88 -30.43 15.91 29.69
C ASN A 88 -30.33 14.49 29.08
N GLY A 89 -29.64 13.56 29.74
CA GLY A 89 -29.39 12.19 29.28
C GLY A 89 -28.12 11.99 28.45
N GLN A 90 -27.36 13.05 28.13
CA GLN A 90 -26.11 12.92 27.37
C GLN A 90 -25.02 12.24 28.22
N ALA A 91 -24.46 11.13 27.72
CA ALA A 91 -23.34 10.47 28.35
C ALA A 91 -22.01 11.17 27.99
N ARG A 92 -21.17 11.41 29.00
CA ARG A 92 -19.83 11.97 28.87
C ARG A 92 -18.80 11.02 29.48
N GLN A 93 -17.70 10.79 28.77
CA GLN A 93 -16.58 10.02 29.29
C GLN A 93 -15.78 10.92 30.22
N THR A 94 -15.57 10.46 31.45
CA THR A 94 -14.93 11.25 32.49
C THR A 94 -13.81 10.49 33.15
N GLN A 95 -12.72 11.19 33.47
CA GLN A 95 -11.68 10.71 34.35
C GLN A 95 -11.87 11.34 35.72
N ILE A 96 -12.06 10.52 36.75
CA ILE A 96 -12.39 10.91 38.11
C ILE A 96 -11.20 10.65 39.02
N SER A 97 -10.80 11.69 39.75
CA SER A 97 -9.86 11.63 40.86
C SER A 97 -10.59 12.01 42.14
N ILE A 98 -10.38 11.25 43.22
CA ILE A 98 -11.07 11.39 44.49
C ILE A 98 -10.05 11.38 45.61
N SER A 99 -9.97 12.49 46.32
CA SER A 99 -9.02 12.68 47.41
C SER A 99 -9.78 12.93 48.71
N PRO A 100 -9.60 12.10 49.77
CA PRO A 100 -10.15 12.41 51.08
C PRO A 100 -9.52 13.71 51.61
N TYR A 101 -10.30 14.55 52.28
CA TYR A 101 -9.81 15.74 52.96
C TYR A 101 -10.12 15.71 54.46
N PHE A 102 -9.30 16.42 55.22
CA PHE A 102 -9.19 16.30 56.67
C PHE A 102 -9.35 17.66 57.36
N ASP A 103 -9.97 17.65 58.54
CA ASP A 103 -9.93 18.74 59.51
C ASP A 103 -9.16 18.23 60.74
N GLY A 104 -7.91 18.67 60.89
CA GLY A 104 -6.95 18.01 61.78
C GLY A 104 -6.70 16.56 61.35
N ASP A 105 -6.89 15.61 62.27
CA ASP A 105 -6.74 14.17 62.02
C ASP A 105 -8.04 13.49 61.56
N GLU A 106 -9.17 14.22 61.54
CA GLU A 106 -10.46 13.65 61.15
C GLU A 106 -10.71 13.81 59.66
N CYS A 107 -10.94 12.70 58.94
CA CYS A 107 -11.44 12.75 57.57
C CYS A 107 -12.88 13.27 57.58
N VAL A 108 -13.11 14.45 57.00
CA VAL A 108 -14.42 15.14 57.00
C VAL A 108 -15.18 14.96 55.69
N GLY A 109 -14.51 14.53 54.62
CA GLY A 109 -15.13 14.35 53.32
C GLY A 109 -14.15 13.97 52.21
N ALA A 110 -14.58 14.13 50.96
CA ALA A 110 -13.74 13.92 49.79
C ALA A 110 -13.92 15.04 48.75
N VAL A 111 -12.83 15.39 48.08
CA VAL A 111 -12.81 16.23 46.88
C VAL A 111 -12.84 15.31 45.67
N LEU A 112 -13.82 15.49 44.81
CA LEU A 112 -13.99 14.78 43.55
C LEU A 112 -13.65 15.75 42.43
N VAL A 113 -12.65 15.40 41.62
CA VAL A 113 -12.27 16.13 40.41
C VAL A 113 -12.63 15.26 39.22
N LEU A 114 -13.46 15.78 38.33
CA LEU A 114 -13.90 15.09 37.12
C LEU A 114 -13.41 15.88 35.90
N LYS A 115 -12.65 15.21 35.06
CA LYS A 115 -12.20 15.73 33.77
C LYS A 115 -13.02 15.11 32.66
N ASP A 116 -13.67 15.94 31.84
CA ASP A 116 -14.30 15.48 30.61
C ASP A 116 -13.21 15.06 29.61
N ILE A 117 -13.25 13.78 29.22
CA ILE A 117 -12.35 13.19 28.23
C ILE A 117 -13.13 12.68 27.02
N THR A 118 -14.38 13.12 26.84
CA THR A 118 -15.25 12.66 25.74
C THR A 118 -14.63 12.97 24.38
N GLU A 119 -14.24 14.22 24.14
CA GLU A 119 -13.63 14.62 22.87
C GLU A 119 -12.31 13.90 22.60
N LEU A 120 -11.49 13.72 23.65
CA LEU A 120 -10.25 12.97 23.57
C LEU A 120 -10.50 11.52 23.15
N ARG A 121 -11.47 10.85 23.78
CA ARG A 121 -11.82 9.46 23.46
C ARG A 121 -12.39 9.31 22.06
N VAL A 122 -13.26 10.23 21.64
CA VAL A 122 -13.79 10.24 20.28
C VAL A 122 -12.68 10.42 19.25
N ALA A 123 -11.71 11.31 19.51
CA ALA A 123 -10.55 11.51 18.63
C ALA A 123 -9.65 10.27 18.57
N GLU A 124 -9.34 9.65 19.72
CA GLU A 124 -8.56 8.41 19.79
C GLU A 124 -9.24 7.25 19.05
N ASP A 125 -10.54 7.07 19.25
CA ASP A 125 -11.30 6.00 18.60
C ASP A 125 -11.42 6.24 17.09
N ARG A 126 -11.56 7.49 16.67
CA ARG A 126 -11.52 7.87 15.25
C ARG A 126 -10.18 7.51 14.61
N ILE A 127 -9.06 7.83 15.27
CA ILE A 127 -7.71 7.48 14.77
C ILE A 127 -7.56 5.95 14.71
N LYS A 128 -7.97 5.22 15.75
CA LYS A 128 -7.92 3.75 15.76
C LYS A 128 -8.77 3.15 14.63
N GLN A 129 -9.95 3.70 14.37
CA GLN A 129 -10.82 3.25 13.29
C GLN A 129 -10.21 3.54 11.92
N GLN A 130 -9.63 4.72 11.71
CA GLN A 130 -8.94 5.09 10.48
C GLN A 130 -7.73 4.18 10.23
N ASN A 131 -6.91 3.92 11.26
CA ASN A 131 -5.76 3.01 11.14
C ASN A 131 -6.21 1.59 10.77
N ARG A 132 -7.26 1.05 11.42
CA ARG A 132 -7.82 -0.26 11.07
C ARG A 132 -8.33 -0.32 9.62
N PHE A 133 -8.99 0.75 9.17
CA PHE A 133 -9.46 0.84 7.79
C PHE A 133 -8.29 0.84 6.80
N LEU A 134 -7.25 1.65 7.03
CA LEU A 134 -6.08 1.71 6.17
C LEU A 134 -5.32 0.37 6.12
N THR A 135 -5.14 -0.29 7.26
CA THR A 135 -4.55 -1.64 7.32
C THR A 135 -5.36 -2.63 6.48
N ALA A 136 -6.69 -2.64 6.64
CA ALA A 136 -7.55 -3.54 5.86
C ALA A 136 -7.50 -3.26 4.34
N VAL A 137 -7.40 -2.00 3.91
CA VAL A 137 -7.24 -1.63 2.50
C VAL A 137 -5.92 -2.16 1.94
N ILE A 138 -4.82 -1.99 2.68
CA ILE A 138 -3.49 -2.45 2.27
C ILE A 138 -3.42 -3.99 2.22
N ASP A 139 -4.03 -4.67 3.20
CA ASP A 139 -4.09 -6.14 3.25
C ASP A 139 -4.99 -6.76 2.18
N ALA A 140 -5.97 -6.02 1.67
CA ALA A 140 -6.81 -6.45 0.55
C ALA A 140 -6.08 -6.40 -0.80
N LEU A 141 -4.90 -5.75 -0.89
CA LEU A 141 -4.13 -5.71 -2.12
C LEU A 141 -3.56 -7.11 -2.45
N PRO A 142 -3.73 -7.60 -3.68
CA PRO A 142 -3.22 -8.92 -4.08
C PRO A 142 -1.70 -8.93 -4.29
N HIS A 143 -1.08 -7.76 -4.35
CA HIS A 143 0.34 -7.58 -4.59
C HIS A 143 1.08 -7.37 -3.26
N PRO A 144 2.26 -7.98 -3.08
CA PRO A 144 3.13 -7.68 -1.94
C PRO A 144 3.39 -6.18 -1.84
N PHE A 145 3.10 -5.62 -0.66
CA PHE A 145 3.25 -4.21 -0.35
C PHE A 145 4.05 -4.06 0.94
N TYR A 146 5.01 -3.12 0.94
CA TYR A 146 5.92 -2.86 2.03
C TYR A 146 6.06 -1.36 2.29
N VAL A 147 6.30 -1.01 3.55
CA VAL A 147 6.92 0.27 3.92
C VAL A 147 8.26 -0.04 4.56
N VAL A 148 9.31 0.51 3.97
CA VAL A 148 10.68 0.22 4.36
C VAL A 148 11.34 1.48 4.92
N ASP A 149 12.03 1.35 6.05
CA ASP A 149 12.89 2.41 6.57
C ASP A 149 14.03 2.69 5.59
N ALA A 150 14.17 3.96 5.20
CA ALA A 150 15.15 4.33 4.21
C ALA A 150 16.59 4.10 4.70
N SER A 151 16.88 4.25 5.99
CA SER A 151 18.26 4.13 6.49
C SER A 151 18.65 2.69 6.84
N THR A 152 17.73 1.93 7.41
CA THR A 152 18.02 0.61 7.98
C THR A 152 17.57 -0.58 7.12
N TYR A 153 16.81 -0.31 6.06
CA TYR A 153 16.14 -1.32 5.22
C TYR A 153 15.13 -2.18 5.98
N GLU A 154 14.76 -1.78 7.20
CA GLU A 154 13.80 -2.49 8.03
C GLU A 154 12.39 -2.32 7.49
N LEU A 155 11.66 -3.43 7.40
CA LEU A 155 10.25 -3.43 7.06
C LEU A 155 9.47 -2.91 8.27
N GLN A 156 8.84 -1.76 8.10
CA GLN A 156 7.96 -1.14 9.11
C GLN A 156 6.49 -1.55 8.89
N LEU A 157 6.15 -1.95 7.67
CA LEU A 157 4.87 -2.53 7.32
C LEU A 157 5.07 -3.54 6.19
N ALA A 158 4.35 -4.65 6.26
CA ALA A 158 4.15 -5.58 5.15
C ALA A 158 2.67 -5.97 5.13
N ASN A 159 2.05 -6.02 3.96
CA ASN A 159 0.67 -6.47 3.84
C ASN A 159 0.57 -8.00 3.87
N TYR A 160 -0.65 -8.52 3.97
CA TYR A 160 -0.91 -9.96 3.99
C TYR A 160 -0.32 -10.73 2.80
N ALA A 161 -0.36 -10.14 1.59
CA ALA A 161 0.21 -10.77 0.39
C ALA A 161 1.74 -10.90 0.45
N ALA A 162 2.42 -9.97 1.11
CA ALA A 162 3.86 -10.00 1.34
C ALA A 162 4.27 -10.94 2.48
N TYR A 163 3.59 -10.83 3.62
CA TYR A 163 3.92 -11.56 4.84
C TYR A 163 2.63 -11.93 5.60
N PRO A 164 2.15 -13.19 5.47
CA PRO A 164 0.97 -13.62 6.19
C PRO A 164 1.21 -13.64 7.71
N GLY A 165 0.49 -12.79 8.44
CA GLY A 165 0.58 -12.69 9.90
C GLY A 165 1.44 -11.53 10.38
N ASP A 166 1.87 -11.59 11.65
CA ASP A 166 2.61 -10.50 12.28
C ASP A 166 4.06 -10.45 11.79
N LEU A 167 4.44 -9.33 11.17
CA LEU A 167 5.80 -9.06 10.75
C LEU A 167 6.74 -8.93 11.97
N PRO A 168 7.76 -9.79 12.12
CA PRO A 168 8.71 -9.67 13.23
C PRO A 168 9.53 -8.38 13.13
N ALA A 169 9.76 -7.72 14.26
CA ALA A 169 10.62 -6.54 14.35
C ALA A 169 12.04 -6.81 13.85
N GLY A 170 12.67 -5.84 13.20
CA GLY A 170 14.03 -5.94 12.68
C GLY A 170 14.17 -6.72 11.37
N LYS A 171 13.09 -7.22 10.78
CA LYS A 171 13.13 -7.87 9.46
C LYS A 171 13.42 -6.83 8.39
N ARG A 172 14.39 -7.13 7.53
CA ARG A 172 14.80 -6.22 6.44
C ARG A 172 14.28 -6.68 5.09
N CYS A 173 14.08 -5.75 4.16
CA CYS A 173 13.51 -6.03 2.84
C CYS A 173 14.22 -7.21 2.15
N TYR A 174 15.55 -7.17 2.07
CA TYR A 174 16.34 -8.20 1.41
C TYR A 174 16.32 -9.58 2.07
N ALA A 175 16.01 -9.64 3.37
CA ALA A 175 15.86 -10.90 4.09
C ALA A 175 14.51 -11.56 3.76
N VAL A 176 13.49 -10.76 3.48
CA VAL A 176 12.15 -11.24 3.12
C VAL A 176 12.03 -11.51 1.62
N SER A 177 12.48 -10.58 0.76
CA SER A 177 12.32 -10.68 -0.69
C SER A 177 13.36 -11.60 -1.37
N HIS A 178 14.58 -11.66 -0.85
CA HIS A 178 15.68 -12.44 -1.47
C HIS A 178 16.25 -13.53 -0.56
N GLY A 179 15.85 -13.61 0.72
CA GLY A 179 16.42 -14.56 1.68
C GLY A 179 17.90 -14.30 2.01
N ARG A 180 18.37 -13.05 1.87
CA ARG A 180 19.78 -12.66 2.05
C ARG A 180 20.03 -11.99 3.40
N SER A 181 21.30 -11.86 3.77
CA SER A 181 21.77 -11.13 4.96
C SER A 181 22.31 -9.73 4.65
N SER A 182 22.39 -9.35 3.37
CA SER A 182 22.84 -8.04 2.91
C SER A 182 21.90 -7.47 1.84
N PRO A 183 21.87 -6.13 1.66
CA PRO A 183 21.12 -5.49 0.59
C PRO A 183 21.47 -6.05 -0.80
N CYS A 184 20.51 -5.93 -1.72
CA CYS A 184 20.73 -6.15 -3.15
C CYS A 184 21.79 -5.18 -3.68
N SER A 185 22.64 -5.65 -4.59
CA SER A 185 23.76 -4.88 -5.14
C SER A 185 24.20 -5.46 -6.48
N GLY A 186 24.80 -4.62 -7.32
CA GLY A 186 25.28 -5.00 -8.66
C GLY A 186 24.33 -4.61 -9.79
N GLU A 187 24.76 -4.89 -11.03
CA GLU A 187 23.99 -4.57 -12.25
C GLU A 187 22.80 -5.51 -12.47
N ASP A 188 22.94 -6.79 -12.08
CA ASP A 188 21.89 -7.81 -12.27
C ASP A 188 20.78 -7.76 -11.21
N ASP A 189 21.02 -7.08 -10.08
CA ASP A 189 20.08 -6.98 -8.95
C ASP A 189 20.19 -5.63 -8.21
N PRO A 190 19.89 -4.51 -8.90
CA PRO A 190 20.10 -3.17 -8.36
C PRO A 190 19.10 -2.86 -7.24
N CYS A 191 19.57 -2.34 -6.09
CA CYS A 191 18.65 -2.01 -4.99
C CYS A 191 17.71 -0.85 -5.34
N LEU A 192 16.39 -1.10 -5.31
CA LEU A 192 15.36 -0.08 -5.51
C LEU A 192 15.50 1.08 -4.52
N LEU A 193 15.74 0.76 -3.23
CA LEU A 193 15.88 1.78 -2.20
C LEU A 193 17.03 2.73 -2.48
N GLU A 194 18.17 2.23 -2.94
CA GLU A 194 19.31 3.08 -3.30
C GLU A 194 18.97 3.98 -4.49
N ARG A 195 18.31 3.45 -5.53
CA ARG A 195 17.89 4.27 -6.68
C ARG A 195 16.89 5.35 -6.29
N VAL A 196 15.92 5.04 -5.44
CA VAL A 196 14.95 6.03 -4.93
C VAL A 196 15.66 7.10 -4.09
N LYS A 197 16.65 6.72 -3.27
CA LYS A 197 17.45 7.70 -2.50
C LYS A 197 18.32 8.59 -3.38
N GLU A 198 18.96 8.01 -4.40
CA GLU A 198 19.81 8.73 -5.36
C GLU A 198 18.99 9.75 -6.16
N THR A 199 17.80 9.35 -6.61
CA THR A 199 16.96 10.17 -7.51
C THR A 199 16.02 11.11 -6.76
N GLY A 200 15.59 10.73 -5.54
CA GLY A 200 14.52 11.40 -4.81
C GLY A 200 13.16 11.35 -5.51
N GLN A 201 12.95 10.41 -6.43
CA GLN A 201 11.74 10.28 -7.24
C GLN A 201 11.21 8.84 -7.21
N PRO A 202 9.96 8.60 -7.64
CA PRO A 202 9.46 7.25 -7.85
C PRO A 202 10.31 6.50 -8.89
N VAL A 203 10.66 5.25 -8.59
CA VAL A 203 11.48 4.39 -9.45
C VAL A 203 10.75 3.07 -9.66
N VAL A 204 10.91 2.49 -10.86
CA VAL A 204 10.42 1.15 -11.19
C VAL A 204 11.58 0.33 -11.72
N LEU A 205 11.77 -0.89 -11.20
CA LEU A 205 12.82 -1.81 -11.62
C LEU A 205 12.28 -3.24 -11.69
N GLU A 206 12.91 -4.07 -12.52
CA GLU A 206 12.64 -5.51 -12.53
C GLU A 206 13.62 -6.24 -11.61
N HIS A 207 13.10 -7.11 -10.75
CA HIS A 207 13.85 -7.95 -9.82
C HIS A 207 13.47 -9.42 -9.97
N THR A 208 14.35 -10.30 -9.47
CA THR A 208 13.99 -11.70 -9.20
C THR A 208 13.84 -11.90 -7.69
N HIS A 209 12.61 -11.99 -7.22
CA HIS A 209 12.30 -12.31 -5.83
C HIS A 209 12.18 -13.81 -5.62
N THR A 210 12.39 -14.23 -4.38
CA THR A 210 12.22 -15.62 -3.93
C THR A 210 10.98 -15.69 -3.04
N ASN A 211 10.04 -16.57 -3.38
CA ASN A 211 8.88 -16.86 -2.54
C ASN A 211 9.28 -17.59 -1.25
N GLN A 212 8.33 -17.71 -0.32
CA GLN A 212 8.51 -18.50 0.90
C GLN A 212 8.80 -19.99 0.63
N ASP A 213 8.31 -20.54 -0.49
CA ASP A 213 8.58 -21.92 -0.91
C ASP A 213 9.94 -22.09 -1.64
N GLY A 214 10.71 -21.00 -1.80
CA GLY A 214 11.99 -20.99 -2.50
C GLY A 214 11.90 -20.82 -4.01
N THR A 215 10.70 -20.74 -4.59
CA THR A 215 10.53 -20.52 -6.04
C THR A 215 10.87 -19.08 -6.41
N LYS A 216 11.52 -18.90 -7.57
CA LYS A 216 11.89 -17.58 -8.10
C LYS A 216 10.74 -17.01 -8.94
N ARG A 217 10.46 -15.71 -8.77
CA ARG A 217 9.50 -14.95 -9.58
C ARG A 217 10.15 -13.70 -10.13
N ASN A 218 9.82 -13.37 -11.38
CA ASN A 218 10.17 -12.08 -11.95
C ASN A 218 9.13 -11.08 -11.48
N VAL A 219 9.58 -10.04 -10.79
CA VAL A 219 8.70 -9.00 -10.27
C VAL A 219 9.11 -7.64 -10.81
N GLU A 220 8.12 -6.81 -11.08
CA GLU A 220 8.30 -5.38 -11.29
C GLU A 220 8.06 -4.69 -9.94
N VAL A 221 9.10 -4.05 -9.40
CA VAL A 221 9.08 -3.40 -8.09
C VAL A 221 8.96 -1.90 -8.29
N HIS A 222 7.93 -1.31 -7.68
CA HIS A 222 7.65 0.12 -7.72
C HIS A 222 7.96 0.74 -6.37
N GLY A 223 8.85 1.73 -6.35
CA GLY A 223 9.32 2.41 -5.15
C GLY A 223 8.93 3.87 -5.12
N TYR A 224 8.37 4.35 -4.01
CA TYR A 224 7.96 5.76 -3.82
C TYR A 224 8.57 6.33 -2.53
N PRO A 225 9.27 7.48 -2.60
CA PRO A 225 9.87 8.09 -1.42
C PRO A 225 8.82 8.78 -0.53
N ILE A 226 8.95 8.61 0.79
CA ILE A 226 8.25 9.41 1.81
C ILE A 226 9.26 10.34 2.47
N PHE A 227 8.91 11.63 2.49
CA PHE A 227 9.76 12.70 3.01
C PHE A 227 9.30 13.14 4.41
N ASP A 228 10.25 13.53 5.24
CA ASP A 228 9.98 14.30 6.45
C ASP A 228 9.76 15.80 6.15
N GLN A 229 9.51 16.59 7.21
CA GLN A 229 9.30 18.04 7.10
C GLN A 229 10.53 18.81 6.60
N THR A 230 11.71 18.20 6.62
CA THR A 230 12.97 18.80 6.15
C THR A 230 13.28 18.46 4.68
N GLY A 231 12.47 17.60 4.07
CA GLY A 231 12.69 17.10 2.70
C GLY A 231 13.63 15.90 2.63
N LYS A 232 13.98 15.27 3.77
CA LYS A 232 14.78 14.05 3.79
C LYS A 232 13.88 12.82 3.60
N ILE A 233 14.33 11.87 2.79
CA ILE A 233 13.65 10.59 2.62
C ILE A 233 13.83 9.76 3.90
N ILE A 234 12.72 9.45 4.57
CA ILE A 234 12.70 8.67 5.82
C ILE A 234 12.19 7.24 5.61
N GLN A 235 11.29 7.06 4.64
CA GLN A 235 10.69 5.76 4.33
C GLN A 235 10.52 5.63 2.81
N ILE A 236 10.39 4.41 2.34
CA ILE A 236 10.12 4.10 0.94
C ILE A 236 8.96 3.10 0.92
N ILE A 237 7.90 3.43 0.19
CA ILE A 237 6.80 2.51 -0.10
C ILE A 237 7.22 1.64 -1.27
N GLU A 238 7.05 0.33 -1.16
CA GLU A 238 7.33 -0.61 -2.24
C GLU A 238 6.13 -1.51 -2.50
N TYR A 239 5.77 -1.72 -3.76
CA TYR A 239 4.90 -2.82 -4.14
C TYR A 239 5.46 -3.59 -5.32
N CYS A 240 5.19 -4.90 -5.33
CA CYS A 240 5.75 -5.82 -6.30
C CYS A 240 4.63 -6.44 -7.15
N VAL A 241 4.72 -6.29 -8.46
CA VAL A 241 3.82 -6.96 -9.41
C VAL A 241 4.53 -8.16 -9.99
N ASP A 242 3.95 -9.35 -9.86
CA ASP A 242 4.48 -10.54 -10.54
C ASP A 242 4.25 -10.42 -12.05
N ILE A 243 5.34 -10.43 -12.81
CA ILE A 243 5.34 -10.32 -14.27
C ILE A 243 5.81 -11.63 -14.93
N SER A 244 5.89 -12.72 -14.17
CA SER A 244 6.40 -14.01 -14.67
C SER A 244 5.57 -14.55 -15.83
N GLU A 245 4.23 -14.56 -15.70
CA GLU A 245 3.33 -14.98 -16.79
C GLU A 245 3.47 -14.08 -18.03
N ARG A 246 3.55 -12.76 -17.81
CA ARG A 246 3.74 -11.78 -18.89
C ARG A 246 5.04 -12.02 -19.64
N LYS A 247 6.14 -12.32 -18.93
CA LYS A 247 7.44 -12.63 -19.54
C LYS A 247 7.44 -13.98 -20.26
N GLN A 248 6.81 -15.00 -19.69
CA GLN A 248 6.66 -16.31 -20.34
C GLN A 248 5.88 -16.20 -21.64
N ALA A 249 4.72 -15.54 -21.62
CA ALA A 249 3.90 -15.32 -22.82
C ALA A 249 4.64 -14.51 -23.89
N ALA A 250 5.42 -13.49 -23.49
CA ALA A 250 6.24 -12.72 -24.42
C ALA A 250 7.34 -13.58 -25.06
N GLY A 251 8.04 -14.40 -24.28
CA GLY A 251 9.08 -15.30 -24.78
C GLY A 251 8.52 -16.41 -25.69
N GLU A 252 7.37 -16.99 -25.36
CA GLU A 252 6.68 -17.95 -26.22
C GLU A 252 6.26 -17.33 -27.55
N ARG A 253 5.72 -16.11 -27.51
CA ARG A 253 5.35 -15.37 -28.71
C ARG A 253 6.57 -15.09 -29.59
N GLU A 254 7.69 -14.68 -29.00
CA GLU A 254 8.92 -14.40 -29.75
C GLU A 254 9.49 -15.66 -30.40
N LYS A 255 9.47 -16.79 -29.68
CA LYS A 255 9.83 -18.09 -30.23
C LYS A 255 8.93 -18.50 -31.39
N LEU A 256 7.61 -18.34 -31.25
CA LEU A 256 6.64 -18.62 -32.32
C LEU A 256 6.86 -17.73 -33.55
N ILE A 257 7.23 -16.46 -33.36
CA ILE A 257 7.59 -15.55 -34.46
C ILE A 257 8.82 -16.08 -35.20
N VAL A 258 9.86 -16.49 -34.50
CA VAL A 258 11.09 -17.06 -35.09
C VAL A 258 10.76 -18.37 -35.84
N ASP A 259 9.98 -19.26 -35.23
CA ASP A 259 9.58 -20.53 -35.85
C ASP A 259 8.72 -20.29 -37.11
N LEU A 260 7.80 -19.34 -37.08
CA LEU A 260 6.98 -18.95 -38.24
C LEU A 260 7.82 -18.36 -39.36
N GLN A 261 8.78 -17.47 -39.04
CA GLN A 261 9.71 -16.91 -40.02
C GLN A 261 10.53 -18.00 -40.71
N LYS A 262 11.02 -18.98 -39.94
CA LYS A 262 11.75 -20.13 -40.47
C LYS A 262 10.87 -20.98 -41.40
N ALA A 263 9.65 -21.30 -40.97
CA ALA A 263 8.71 -22.06 -41.79
C ALA A 263 8.34 -21.33 -43.11
N LEU A 264 8.15 -20.00 -43.07
CA LEU A 264 7.91 -19.20 -44.27
C LEU A 264 9.10 -19.22 -45.25
N GLN A 265 10.33 -19.18 -44.72
CA GLN A 265 11.54 -19.29 -45.52
C GLN A 265 11.67 -20.69 -46.16
N ASP A 266 11.36 -21.75 -45.42
CA ASP A 266 11.40 -23.11 -45.93
C ASP A 266 10.38 -23.32 -47.07
N VAL A 267 9.15 -22.80 -46.93
CA VAL A 267 8.14 -22.80 -47.99
C VAL A 267 8.64 -22.06 -49.23
N ARG A 268 9.23 -20.86 -49.08
CA ARG A 268 9.81 -20.10 -50.20
C ARG A 268 10.92 -20.87 -50.94
N THR A 269 11.73 -21.63 -50.21
CA THR A 269 12.85 -22.39 -50.79
C THR A 269 12.34 -23.64 -51.52
N LEU A 270 11.34 -24.33 -50.95
CA LEU A 270 10.67 -25.47 -51.58
C LEU A 270 9.85 -25.07 -52.81
N SER A 271 9.22 -23.90 -52.81
CA SER A 271 8.57 -23.32 -53.99
C SER A 271 9.56 -22.85 -55.07
N GLY A 272 10.87 -22.85 -54.80
CA GLY A 272 11.90 -22.45 -55.76
C GLY A 272 12.32 -23.53 -56.76
N LEU A 273 11.92 -24.79 -56.55
CA LEU A 273 12.20 -25.88 -57.50
C LEU A 273 11.11 -25.92 -58.57
N LEU A 274 11.31 -25.17 -59.66
CA LEU A 274 10.42 -25.22 -60.82
C LEU A 274 10.60 -26.55 -61.58
N PRO A 275 9.58 -27.43 -61.61
CA PRO A 275 9.66 -28.68 -62.35
C PRO A 275 9.67 -28.40 -63.86
N ILE A 276 10.81 -28.60 -64.50
CA ILE A 276 10.96 -28.43 -65.96
C ILE A 276 10.95 -29.77 -66.69
N CYS A 277 10.38 -29.80 -67.90
CA CYS A 277 10.47 -30.96 -68.77
C CYS A 277 11.90 -31.07 -69.32
N SER A 278 12.56 -32.21 -69.13
CA SER A 278 13.95 -32.42 -69.58
C SER A 278 14.12 -32.26 -71.10
N SER A 279 13.08 -32.55 -71.89
CA SER A 279 13.10 -32.48 -73.35
C SER A 279 12.74 -31.09 -73.89
N CYS A 280 11.57 -30.54 -73.54
CA CYS A 280 11.07 -29.30 -74.14
C CYS A 280 11.20 -28.05 -73.25
N LYS A 281 11.75 -28.17 -72.04
CA LYS A 281 12.02 -27.09 -71.08
C LYS A 281 10.80 -26.26 -70.62
N LYS A 282 9.58 -26.73 -70.89
CA LYS A 282 8.35 -26.19 -70.29
C LYS A 282 8.36 -26.35 -68.77
N ILE A 283 7.75 -25.43 -68.05
CA ILE A 283 7.60 -25.45 -66.59
C ILE A 283 6.20 -26.00 -66.26
N ARG A 284 6.11 -26.92 -65.28
CA ARG A 284 4.82 -27.42 -64.79
C ARG A 284 4.33 -26.54 -63.63
N ASP A 285 3.10 -26.04 -63.73
CA ASP A 285 2.46 -25.26 -62.67
C ASP A 285 1.84 -26.15 -61.57
N ASP A 286 1.31 -25.50 -60.52
CA ASP A 286 0.69 -26.17 -59.37
C ASP A 286 -0.58 -26.95 -59.72
N LYS A 287 -1.20 -26.64 -60.88
CA LYS A 287 -2.37 -27.35 -61.42
C LYS A 287 -1.98 -28.53 -62.32
N GLY A 288 -0.68 -28.72 -62.56
CA GLY A 288 -0.12 -29.79 -63.37
C GLY A 288 -0.05 -29.50 -64.88
N TYR A 289 -0.36 -28.29 -65.33
CA TYR A 289 -0.25 -27.90 -66.73
C TYR A 289 1.17 -27.48 -67.10
N TRP A 290 1.55 -27.69 -68.36
CA TRP A 290 2.89 -27.39 -68.87
C TRP A 290 2.89 -26.08 -69.66
N ASN A 291 3.50 -25.06 -69.08
CA ASN A 291 3.56 -23.70 -69.62
C ASN A 291 4.93 -23.42 -70.27
N ILE A 292 4.94 -22.49 -71.23
CA ILE A 292 6.18 -21.98 -71.81
C ILE A 292 6.90 -21.14 -70.75
N LEU A 293 8.22 -21.26 -70.68
CA LEU A 293 9.03 -20.68 -69.61
C LEU A 293 8.83 -19.17 -69.46
N GLU A 294 8.86 -18.43 -70.57
CA GLU A 294 8.68 -16.97 -70.60
C GLU A 294 7.33 -16.56 -70.02
N GLN A 295 6.25 -17.20 -70.48
CA GLN A 295 4.89 -16.93 -70.00
C GLN A 295 4.79 -17.21 -68.49
N TYR A 296 5.28 -18.38 -68.05
CA TYR A 296 5.19 -18.76 -66.65
C TYR A 296 5.95 -17.79 -65.73
N ILE A 297 7.18 -17.41 -66.10
CA ILE A 297 8.00 -16.50 -65.29
C ILE A 297 7.42 -15.09 -65.28
N SER A 298 6.93 -14.56 -66.40
CA SER A 298 6.29 -13.23 -66.43
C SER A 298 4.97 -13.18 -65.66
N GLU A 299 4.22 -14.27 -65.57
CA GLU A 299 2.99 -14.33 -64.76
C GLU A 299 3.26 -14.49 -63.25
N HIS A 300 4.45 -14.99 -62.86
CA HIS A 300 4.77 -15.37 -61.48
C HIS A 300 5.97 -14.61 -60.88
N SER A 301 6.50 -13.60 -61.58
CA SER A 301 7.59 -12.74 -61.10
C SER A 301 7.58 -11.38 -61.79
N ASP A 302 8.32 -10.42 -61.24
CA ASP A 302 8.50 -9.08 -61.84
C ASP A 302 9.49 -9.05 -63.01
N ALA A 303 9.81 -10.21 -63.62
CA ALA A 303 10.80 -10.31 -64.68
C ALA A 303 10.19 -10.00 -66.08
N GLU A 304 10.81 -9.06 -66.79
CA GLU A 304 10.52 -8.75 -68.19
C GLU A 304 11.56 -9.38 -69.14
N PHE A 305 11.10 -9.99 -70.23
CA PHE A 305 11.97 -10.65 -71.20
C PHE A 305 12.24 -9.79 -72.43
N SER A 306 13.51 -9.50 -72.70
CA SER A 306 13.96 -8.99 -74.00
C SER A 306 14.44 -10.15 -74.88
N HIS A 307 13.97 -10.23 -76.11
CA HIS A 307 14.37 -11.29 -77.04
C HIS A 307 15.64 -10.88 -77.80
N GLY A 308 16.67 -11.73 -77.75
CA GLY A 308 17.92 -11.56 -78.48
C GLY A 308 18.47 -12.91 -78.93
N LEU A 309 19.30 -12.91 -79.97
CA LEU A 309 19.99 -14.11 -80.42
C LEU A 309 21.35 -14.20 -79.73
N CYS A 310 21.63 -15.31 -79.04
CA CYS A 310 22.96 -15.56 -78.53
C CYS A 310 23.96 -15.75 -79.70
N PRO A 311 25.27 -15.56 -79.46
CA PRO A 311 26.30 -15.66 -80.50
C PRO A 311 26.25 -16.97 -81.31
N ASP A 312 25.96 -18.10 -80.68
CA ASP A 312 25.96 -19.41 -81.35
C ASP A 312 24.70 -19.61 -82.21
N CYS A 313 23.54 -19.19 -81.71
CA CYS A 313 22.31 -19.17 -82.49
C CYS A 313 22.43 -18.19 -83.67
N ALA A 314 23.02 -17.02 -83.45
CA ALA A 314 23.24 -16.03 -84.51
C ALA A 314 24.18 -16.56 -85.61
N LYS A 315 25.28 -17.25 -85.25
CA LYS A 315 26.17 -17.92 -86.20
C LYS A 315 25.47 -19.02 -87.00
N THR A 316 24.59 -19.77 -86.36
CA THR A 316 23.92 -20.92 -86.98
C THR A 316 22.79 -20.48 -87.92
N LEU A 317 21.97 -19.53 -87.48
CA LEU A 317 20.79 -19.06 -88.22
C LEU A 317 21.12 -17.98 -89.25
N TYR A 318 22.14 -17.15 -88.99
CA TYR A 318 22.55 -16.04 -89.85
C TYR A 318 24.07 -16.02 -90.10
N PRO A 319 24.65 -17.12 -90.61
CA PRO A 319 26.10 -17.26 -90.79
C PRO A 319 26.73 -16.15 -91.67
N ASP A 320 25.99 -15.65 -92.67
CA ASP A 320 26.48 -14.65 -93.61
C ASP A 320 26.51 -13.22 -93.04
N TYR A 321 25.60 -12.90 -92.12
CA TYR A 321 25.57 -11.61 -91.44
C TYR A 321 26.55 -11.57 -90.26
N TYR A 322 26.78 -12.71 -89.61
CA TYR A 322 27.72 -12.81 -88.49
C TYR A 322 29.17 -12.57 -88.93
N LYS A 323 29.56 -13.03 -90.13
CA LYS A 323 30.89 -12.79 -90.70
C LYS A 323 31.15 -11.34 -91.09
N LYS A 324 30.12 -10.55 -91.42
CA LYS A 324 30.27 -9.13 -91.81
C LYS A 324 30.34 -8.17 -90.62
N GLY A 325 29.84 -8.55 -89.45
CA GLY A 325 29.88 -7.72 -88.24
C GLY A 325 31.25 -7.63 -87.56
N ALA A 326 32.12 -8.63 -87.74
CA ALA A 326 33.47 -8.62 -87.17
C ALA A 326 34.48 -7.73 -87.94
N ALA A 327 34.10 -7.24 -89.13
CA ALA A 327 34.98 -6.46 -90.02
C ALA A 327 34.71 -4.94 -90.00
N ARG A 328 33.81 -4.45 -89.13
CA ARG A 328 33.62 -3.03 -88.86
C ARG A 328 33.87 -2.74 -87.38
N LYS A 329 35.14 -2.54 -87.04
CA LYS A 329 35.56 -1.71 -85.91
C LYS A 329 36.29 -0.51 -86.46
#